data_AF-A0A519WN26-F1
#
_entry.id   AF-A0A519WN26-F1
#
_cell.length_a   1.000
_cell.length_b   1.000
_cell.length_c   1.000
_cell.angle_alpha   90.00
_cell.angle_beta   90.00
_cell.angle_gamma   90.00
#
_symmetry.space_group_name_H-M   'P 1'
#
loop_
_entity.id
_entity.type
_entity.pdbx_description
1 polymer ?
#
loop_
_entity_poly.entity_id
_entity_poly.type
_entity_poly.pdbx_seq_one_letter_code
_entity_poly.pdbx_strand_id
1 'polypeptide(L)'
;MNKVLSFALFSLLGLTNILAQTNKPSAYLFTYFTGNGNSEEAIHYATSENGYNWKALNYDRPVVSSTKISTTGGVRDPHILRAEDGKTFYMVATDMQVAKYGWG
;
A
#
# COMPACT_ATOMS: atom_id res chain seq x y z
N MET A 1 5.00 -47.01 15.27
CA MET A 1 4.92 -45.81 14.41
C MET A 1 5.91 -44.79 14.96
N ASN A 2 6.98 -44.56 14.21
CA ASN A 2 8.30 -44.27 14.77
C ASN A 2 8.44 -42.79 15.21
N LYS A 3 8.84 -42.57 16.47
CA LYS A 3 9.13 -41.22 17.03
C LYS A 3 10.09 -40.39 16.16
N VAL A 4 10.94 -41.07 15.38
CA VAL A 4 11.85 -40.48 14.39
C VAL A 4 11.11 -39.77 13.25
N LEU A 5 9.97 -40.30 12.79
CA LEU A 5 9.18 -39.71 11.71
C LEU A 5 8.46 -38.43 12.16
N SER A 6 8.08 -38.36 13.45
CA SER A 6 7.44 -37.18 14.03
C SER A 6 8.40 -36.02 14.26
N PHE A 7 9.68 -36.30 14.51
CA PHE A 7 10.73 -35.28 14.68
C PHE A 7 11.11 -34.64 13.34
N ALA A 8 11.22 -35.43 12.28
CA ALA A 8 11.53 -34.94 10.92
C ALA A 8 10.46 -33.99 10.38
N LEU A 9 9.18 -34.25 10.69
CA LEU A 9 8.07 -33.41 10.24
C LEU A 9 8.02 -32.05 10.97
N PHE A 10 8.39 -32.02 12.27
CA PHE A 10 8.50 -30.79 13.05
C PHE A 10 9.67 -29.90 12.60
N SER A 11 10.81 -30.49 12.19
CA SER A 11 11.92 -29.74 11.62
C SER A 11 11.61 -29.14 10.24
N LEU A 12 10.78 -29.81 9.43
CA LEU A 12 10.43 -29.34 8.09
C LEU A 12 9.48 -28.12 8.12
N LEU A 13 8.58 -28.06 9.12
CA LEU A 13 7.69 -26.92 9.37
C LEU A 13 8.43 -25.69 9.94
N GLY A 14 9.61 -25.87 10.53
CA GLY A 14 10.43 -24.76 11.04
C GLY A 14 11.20 -24.02 9.94
N LEU A 15 11.62 -24.71 8.86
CA LEU A 15 12.39 -24.10 7.78
C LEU A 15 11.59 -23.11 6.91
N THR A 16 10.27 -23.30 6.78
CA THR A 16 9.43 -22.42 5.94
C THR A 16 9.26 -21.02 6.54
N ASN A 17 9.30 -20.89 7.87
CA ASN A 17 9.24 -19.58 8.55
C ASN A 17 10.55 -18.78 8.45
N ILE A 18 11.70 -19.45 8.28
CA ILE A 18 13.00 -18.76 8.10
C ILE A 18 13.11 -18.14 6.70
N LEU A 19 12.42 -18.69 5.70
CA LEU A 19 12.37 -18.14 4.34
C LEU A 19 11.34 -17.00 4.19
N ALA A 20 10.48 -16.80 5.19
CA ALA A 20 9.53 -15.68 5.22
C ALA A 20 10.25 -14.39 5.65
N GLN A 21 11.02 -13.83 4.71
CA GLN A 21 11.24 -12.39 4.53
C GLN A 21 12.21 -11.67 5.49
N THR A 22 13.50 -11.76 5.17
CA THR A 22 14.56 -10.84 5.63
C THR A 22 14.88 -9.73 4.62
N ASN A 23 13.95 -9.36 3.73
CA ASN A 23 14.18 -8.23 2.81
C ASN A 23 13.94 -6.93 3.56
N LYS A 24 15.02 -6.32 4.04
CA LYS A 24 14.98 -4.97 4.61
C LYS A 24 14.34 -4.01 3.59
N PRO A 25 13.40 -3.15 4.02
CA PRO A 25 12.87 -2.10 3.14
C PRO A 25 14.01 -1.25 2.58
N SER A 26 14.01 -0.99 1.28
CA SER A 26 15.07 -0.26 0.59
C SER A 26 14.73 1.21 0.32
N ALA A 27 13.46 1.60 0.45
CA ALA A 27 12.97 2.93 0.15
C ALA A 27 11.69 3.24 0.94
N TYR A 28 11.34 4.53 0.98
CA TYR A 28 10.06 5.04 1.46
C TYR A 28 9.06 5.13 0.32
N LEU A 29 7.79 4.85 0.61
CA LEU A 29 6.65 5.04 -0.27
C LEU A 29 5.80 6.18 0.30
N PHE A 30 5.48 7.17 -0.52
CA PHE A 30 4.52 8.22 -0.19
C PHE A 30 3.28 8.05 -1.04
N THR A 31 2.13 8.02 -0.37
CA THR A 31 0.81 7.97 -0.98
C THR A 31 0.16 9.33 -0.80
N TYR A 32 -0.31 9.94 -1.88
CA TYR A 32 -0.85 11.30 -1.85
C TYR A 32 -1.97 11.48 -2.88
N PHE A 33 -2.63 12.63 -2.80
CA PHE A 33 -3.53 13.18 -3.82
C PHE A 33 -3.05 14.59 -4.17
N THR A 34 -3.47 15.13 -5.30
CA THR A 34 -2.83 16.32 -5.87
C THR A 34 -3.53 17.64 -5.56
N GLY A 35 -4.78 17.60 -5.12
CA GLY A 35 -5.54 18.82 -4.82
C GLY A 35 -7.04 18.60 -4.73
N ASN A 36 -7.80 19.68 -4.88
CA ASN A 36 -9.28 19.68 -4.76
C ASN A 36 -9.98 19.96 -6.10
N GLY A 37 -9.22 20.13 -7.18
CA GLY A 37 -9.73 20.34 -8.53
C GLY A 37 -10.33 19.08 -9.15
N ASN A 38 -10.91 19.24 -10.34
CA ASN A 38 -11.52 18.11 -11.05
C ASN A 38 -10.47 17.03 -11.34
N SER A 39 -10.69 15.84 -10.79
CA SER A 39 -9.80 14.67 -10.91
C SER A 39 -8.47 14.75 -10.12
N GLU A 40 -8.31 15.74 -9.24
CA GLU A 40 -7.11 15.86 -8.38
C GLU A 40 -7.23 15.03 -7.09
N GLU A 41 -8.45 14.71 -6.67
CA GLU A 41 -8.75 13.74 -5.61
C GLU A 41 -8.62 12.32 -6.16
N ALA A 42 -7.37 11.93 -6.42
CA ALA A 42 -7.00 10.61 -6.89
C ALA A 42 -5.71 10.14 -6.21
N ILE A 43 -5.50 8.83 -6.11
CA ILE A 43 -4.32 8.27 -5.46
C ILE A 43 -3.13 8.30 -6.41
N HIS A 44 -2.03 8.91 -5.95
CA HIS A 44 -0.72 8.96 -6.59
C HIS A 44 0.34 8.36 -5.65
N TYR A 45 1.44 7.89 -6.22
CA TYR A 45 2.58 7.34 -5.48
C TYR A 45 3.88 8.03 -5.82
N ALA A 46 4.75 8.18 -4.83
CA ALA A 46 6.15 8.58 -5.00
C ALA A 46 7.05 7.70 -4.13
N THR A 47 8.30 7.56 -4.55
CA THR A 47 9.32 6.84 -3.76
C THR A 47 10.49 7.74 -3.41
N SER A 48 11.13 7.46 -2.27
CA SER A 48 12.35 8.14 -1.84
C SER A 48 13.32 7.17 -1.19
N GLU A 49 14.61 7.29 -1.50
CA GLU A 49 15.66 6.53 -0.80
C GLU A 49 16.02 7.16 0.55
N ASN A 50 15.77 8.46 0.72
CA ASN A 50 16.25 9.24 1.87
C ASN A 50 15.14 9.97 2.66
N GLY A 51 13.89 9.94 2.19
CA GLY A 51 12.74 10.61 2.80
C GLY A 51 12.62 12.10 2.47
N TYR A 52 13.61 12.71 1.82
CA TYR A 52 13.63 14.14 1.47
C TYR A 52 13.34 14.37 -0.01
N ASN A 53 13.96 13.58 -0.89
CA ASN A 53 13.82 13.72 -2.33
C ASN A 53 12.87 12.66 -2.85
N TRP A 54 11.74 13.09 -3.40
CA TRP A 54 10.68 12.21 -3.86
C TRP A 54 10.62 12.17 -5.37
N LYS A 55 10.48 10.96 -5.93
CA LYS A 55 10.23 10.74 -7.35
C LYS A 55 8.82 10.19 -7.52
N ALA A 56 7.97 10.94 -8.21
CA ALA A 56 6.65 10.46 -8.58
C ALA A 56 6.74 9.20 -9.44
N LEU A 57 5.90 8.23 -9.13
CA LEU A 57 5.72 7.00 -9.90
C LEU A 57 4.64 7.20 -10.97
N ASN A 58 4.55 6.27 -11.92
CA ASN A 58 3.53 6.28 -12.97
C ASN A 58 3.43 7.61 -13.76
N TYR A 59 4.55 8.32 -13.95
CA TYR A 59 4.58 9.64 -14.58
C TYR A 59 3.65 10.66 -13.89
N ASP A 60 3.52 10.53 -12.57
CA ASP A 60 2.60 11.32 -11.72
C ASP A 60 1.12 11.24 -12.15
N ARG A 61 0.73 10.13 -12.79
CA ARG A 61 -0.68 9.83 -13.07
C ARG A 61 -1.29 9.02 -11.94
N PRO A 62 -2.62 9.15 -11.71
CA PRO A 62 -3.35 8.32 -10.76
C PRO A 62 -3.06 6.82 -10.93
N VAL A 63 -2.81 6.14 -9.82
CA VAL A 63 -2.48 4.70 -9.80
C VAL A 63 -3.71 3.81 -9.68
N VAL A 64 -4.82 4.36 -9.16
CA VAL A 64 -6.11 3.68 -9.01
C VAL A 64 -7.20 4.59 -9.58
N SER A 65 -8.16 4.00 -10.27
CA SER A 65 -9.31 4.72 -10.82
C SER A 65 -10.29 5.06 -9.69
N SER A 66 -10.32 6.33 -9.26
CA SER A 66 -11.24 6.82 -8.21
C SER A 66 -12.69 6.46 -8.51
N THR A 67 -13.13 6.61 -9.77
CA THR A 67 -14.49 6.29 -10.23
C THR A 67 -14.90 4.83 -10.02
N LYS A 68 -13.95 3.89 -9.89
CA LYS A 68 -14.25 2.48 -9.62
C LYS A 68 -14.39 2.15 -8.14
N ILE A 69 -13.84 2.98 -7.25
CA ILE A 69 -13.72 2.69 -5.81
C ILE A 69 -14.41 3.72 -4.91
N SER A 70 -14.86 4.84 -5.46
CA SER A 70 -15.52 5.93 -4.75
C SER A 70 -16.91 6.18 -5.31
N THR A 71 -17.85 6.45 -4.40
CA THR A 71 -19.24 6.82 -4.73
C THR A 71 -19.36 8.28 -5.13
N THR A 72 -18.49 9.15 -4.62
CA THR A 72 -18.47 10.58 -4.99
C THR A 72 -17.76 10.80 -6.33
N GLY A 73 -16.79 9.96 -6.67
CA GLY A 73 -15.93 10.05 -7.85
C GLY A 73 -14.49 10.47 -7.51
N GLY A 74 -14.21 10.87 -6.27
CA GLY A 74 -12.89 11.30 -5.79
C GLY A 74 -12.43 10.52 -4.55
N VAL A 75 -11.12 10.40 -4.37
CA VAL A 75 -10.47 9.71 -3.24
C VAL A 75 -9.29 10.55 -2.76
N ARG A 76 -9.22 10.80 -1.45
CA ARG A 76 -8.18 11.66 -0.85
C ARG A 76 -7.66 11.11 0.48
N ASP A 77 -6.63 11.76 1.01
CA ASP A 77 -6.04 11.49 2.33
C ASP A 77 -5.64 10.00 2.55
N PRO A 78 -4.87 9.37 1.63
CA PRO A 78 -4.53 7.96 1.77
C PRO A 78 -3.63 7.69 2.98
N HIS A 79 -4.01 6.70 3.78
CA HIS A 79 -3.19 6.13 4.85
C HIS A 79 -2.91 4.66 4.55
N ILE A 80 -1.63 4.30 4.42
CA ILE A 80 -1.19 2.96 4.02
C ILE A 80 -0.41 2.25 5.14
N LEU A 81 -0.70 0.96 5.33
CA LEU A 81 -0.05 0.09 6.31
C LEU A 81 0.38 -1.22 5.64
N ARG A 82 1.56 -1.71 6.01
CA ARG A 82 2.01 -3.04 5.62
C ARG A 82 1.45 -4.06 6.62
N ALA A 83 0.89 -5.15 6.11
CA ALA A 83 0.43 -6.26 6.93
C ALA A 83 1.60 -7.02 7.57
N GLU A 84 1.31 -7.76 8.64
CA GLU A 84 2.30 -8.60 9.36
C GLU A 84 2.96 -9.64 8.46
N ASP A 85 2.25 -10.12 7.43
CA ASP A 85 2.78 -11.10 6.46
C ASP A 85 3.92 -10.56 5.58
N GLY A 86 4.19 -9.25 5.63
CA GLY A 86 5.20 -8.55 4.84
C GLY A 86 4.88 -8.42 3.34
N LYS A 87 3.77 -9.00 2.88
CA LYS A 87 3.39 -9.16 1.45
C LYS A 87 2.20 -8.31 1.07
N THR A 88 1.33 -8.01 2.03
CA THR A 88 0.08 -7.27 1.80
C THR A 88 0.21 -5.83 2.29
N PHE A 89 -0.45 -4.90 1.57
CA PHE A 89 -0.67 -3.53 2.05
C PHE A 89 -2.17 -3.24 2.12
N TYR A 90 -2.57 -2.57 3.20
CA TYR A 90 -3.91 -2.03 3.37
C TYR A 90 -3.86 -0.52 3.24
N MET A 91 -4.82 0.06 2.53
CA MET A 91 -4.98 1.50 2.43
C MET A 91 -6.40 1.87 2.84
N VAL A 92 -6.51 2.88 3.70
CA VAL A 92 -7.75 3.59 3.96
C VAL A 92 -7.64 4.97 3.31
N ALA A 93 -8.71 5.44 2.69
CA ALA A 93 -8.79 6.75 2.08
C ALA A 93 -10.22 7.28 2.20
N THR A 94 -10.37 8.60 2.07
CA THR A 94 -11.67 9.27 2.19
C THR A 94 -12.36 9.30 0.83
N ASP A 95 -13.60 8.82 0.77
CA ASP A 95 -14.48 8.99 -0.39
C ASP A 95 -15.03 10.42 -0.42
N MET A 96 -14.48 11.27 -1.28
CA MET A 96 -14.82 12.70 -1.34
C MET A 96 -14.48 13.31 -2.70
N GLN A 97 -15.38 14.16 -3.20
CA GLN A 97 -15.12 15.00 -4.38
C GLN A 97 -15.47 16.47 -4.10
N VAL A 98 -14.52 17.27 -3.63
CA VAL A 98 -14.72 18.68 -3.25
C VAL A 98 -15.20 19.53 -4.41
N ALA A 99 -14.63 19.36 -5.61
CA ALA A 99 -15.03 20.16 -6.77
C ALA A 99 -16.53 20.02 -7.13
N LYS A 100 -17.15 18.89 -6.76
CA LYS A 100 -18.55 18.59 -7.05
C LYS A 100 -19.48 18.85 -5.86
N TYR A 101 -19.06 18.50 -4.65
CA TYR A 101 -19.93 18.49 -3.47
C TYR A 101 -19.54 19.53 -2.40
N GLY A 102 -18.42 20.24 -2.54
CA GLY A 102 -17.90 21.13 -1.50
C GLY A 102 -17.27 20.36 -0.33
N TRP A 103 -17.06 21.07 0.79
CA TRP A 103 -16.39 20.55 1.99
C TRP A 103 -17.32 19.90 3.03
N GLY A 104 -18.62 19.78 2.70
CA GLY A 104 -19.69 19.40 3.63
C GLY A 104 -20.94 20.20 3.35
#